data_AF-S3V4H1-F1
#
_entry.id   AF-S3V4H1-F1
#
_cell.length_a   1.000
_cell.length_b   1.000
_cell.length_c   1.000
_cell.angle_alpha   90.00
_cell.angle_beta   90.00
_cell.angle_gamma   90.00
#
_symmetry.space_group_name_H-M   'P 1'
#
loop_
_entity.id
_entity.type
_entity.pdbx_description
1 polymer ?
#
loop_
_entity_poly.entity_id
_entity_poly.type
_entity_poly.pdbx_seq_one_letter_code
_entity_poly.pdbx_strand_id
1 'polypeptide(L)'
;MFVNGMAAVFLPIGIFGSILSAVALLVLLFLPLFFAALKLTKVYGNAVFFALFLGFLSGPLSTLYLSHSFGYFLGLHYQNSTGPDTLSEFPGVRIFRFSNARFLYKYQAKKTSVVRPKAPGAIQKPLYFHVVPWVSFAWKEGDPIQTWAACPNLADSICDWDLQNTGVGESLSTSALFPYYLEAVEESGKIHHLRVSAKPRILLPLSDPEAALVRTGLYGMSGLIMLNYLWVVGVIVWRRRNKESNS
;
A
#
# COMPACT_ATOMS: atom_id res chain seq x y z
N MET A 1 1.39 -24.09 12.88
CA MET A 1 0.73 -22.96 13.57
C MET A 1 1.62 -21.73 13.77
N PHE A 2 2.95 -21.87 13.93
CA PHE A 2 3.86 -20.72 14.09
C PHE A 2 3.76 -19.67 12.95
N VAL A 3 3.69 -20.11 11.69
CA VAL A 3 3.53 -19.24 10.51
C VAL A 3 2.28 -18.34 10.62
N ASN A 4 1.14 -18.90 11.05
CA ASN A 4 -0.09 -18.14 11.21
C ASN A 4 -0.07 -17.24 12.45
N GLY A 5 0.61 -17.68 13.52
CA GLY A 5 0.80 -16.87 14.73
C GLY A 5 1.58 -15.59 14.44
N MET A 6 2.69 -15.70 13.69
CA MET A 6 3.46 -14.54 13.24
C MET A 6 2.65 -13.62 12.34
N ALA A 7 1.84 -14.16 11.41
CA ALA A 7 0.96 -13.36 10.58
C ALA A 7 -0.07 -12.58 11.42
N ALA A 8 -0.67 -13.22 12.43
CA ALA A 8 -1.67 -12.61 13.31
C ALA A 8 -1.08 -11.48 14.18
N VAL A 9 0.14 -11.64 14.70
CA VAL A 9 0.82 -10.61 15.52
C VAL A 9 1.13 -9.35 14.70
N PHE A 10 1.48 -9.52 13.42
CA PHE A 10 1.85 -8.42 12.54
C PHE A 10 0.65 -7.73 11.88
N LEU A 11 -0.53 -8.36 11.88
CA LEU A 11 -1.72 -7.83 11.23
C LEU A 11 -2.20 -6.49 11.85
N PRO A 12 -2.29 -6.33 13.18
CA PRO A 12 -2.62 -5.05 13.80
C PRO A 12 -1.59 -3.95 13.50
N ILE A 13 -0.30 -4.29 13.41
CA ILE A 13 0.73 -3.31 13.05
C ILE A 13 0.58 -2.84 11.61
N GLY A 14 0.20 -3.73 10.69
CA GLY A 14 -0.12 -3.30 9.34
C GLY A 14 -1.35 -2.40 9.27
N ILE A 15 -2.34 -2.62 10.14
CA ILE A 15 -3.56 -1.80 10.19
C ILE A 15 -3.27 -0.42 10.80
N PHE A 16 -2.64 -0.36 11.98
CA PHE A 16 -2.52 0.89 12.76
C PHE A 16 -1.13 1.52 12.73
N GLY A 17 -0.11 0.78 12.33
CA GLY A 17 1.29 1.17 12.41
C GLY A 17 1.87 1.66 11.08
N SER A 18 3.15 2.01 11.13
CA SER A 18 3.97 2.34 9.96
C SER A 18 4.89 1.18 9.59
N ILE A 19 5.48 1.24 8.39
CA ILE A 19 6.54 0.30 7.97
C ILE A 19 7.69 0.28 8.99
N LEU A 20 8.02 1.43 9.57
CA LEU A 20 9.06 1.52 10.61
C LEU A 20 8.69 0.70 11.85
N SER A 21 7.44 0.78 12.31
CA SER A 21 6.98 -0.04 13.44
C SER A 21 6.97 -1.53 13.12
N ALA A 22 6.65 -1.91 11.88
CA ALA A 22 6.72 -3.30 11.45
C ALA A 22 8.16 -3.83 11.44
N VAL A 23 9.10 -3.03 10.94
CA VAL A 23 10.54 -3.37 10.96
C VAL A 23 11.06 -3.46 12.39
N ALA A 24 10.71 -2.50 13.26
CA ALA A 24 11.11 -2.50 14.66
C ALA A 24 10.60 -3.75 15.39
N LEU A 25 9.33 -4.11 15.20
CA LEU A 25 8.74 -5.32 15.77
C LEU A 25 9.46 -6.58 15.26
N LEU A 26 9.79 -6.63 13.96
CA LEU A 26 10.49 -7.76 13.37
C LEU A 26 11.89 -7.95 13.98
N VAL A 27 12.66 -6.87 14.14
CA VAL A 27 13.97 -6.93 14.80
C VAL A 27 13.82 -7.35 16.27
N LEU A 28 12.84 -6.78 16.98
CA LEU A 28 12.61 -7.06 18.40
C LEU A 28 12.21 -8.51 18.64
N LEU A 29 11.37 -9.10 17.78
CA LEU A 29 10.95 -10.50 17.87
C LEU A 29 12.02 -11.47 17.38
N PHE A 30 12.87 -11.06 16.44
CA PHE A 30 13.88 -11.94 15.85
C PHE A 30 14.83 -12.51 16.88
N LEU A 31 15.43 -11.66 17.70
CA LEU A 31 16.45 -12.08 18.66
C LEU A 31 15.93 -13.10 19.70
N PRO A 32 14.83 -12.85 20.45
CA PRO A 32 14.33 -13.81 21.43
C PRO A 32 13.87 -15.12 20.78
N LEU A 33 13.22 -15.06 19.61
CA LEU A 33 12.78 -16.26 18.90
C LEU A 33 13.96 -17.06 18.32
N PHE A 34 15.01 -16.39 17.89
CA PHE A 34 16.25 -17.03 17.44
C PHE A 34 16.94 -17.78 18.59
N PHE A 35 17.04 -17.16 19.77
CA PHE A 35 17.56 -17.84 20.97
C PHE A 35 16.67 -19.01 21.41
N ALA A 36 15.34 -18.85 21.35
CA ALA A 36 14.42 -19.95 21.62
C ALA A 36 14.61 -21.10 20.62
N ALA A 37 14.77 -20.78 19.33
CA ALA A 37 15.04 -21.75 18.27
C ALA A 37 16.32 -22.53 18.56
N LEU A 38 17.43 -21.86 18.91
CA LEU A 38 18.69 -22.53 19.28
C LEU A 38 18.52 -23.56 20.40
N LYS A 39 17.73 -23.25 21.43
CA LYS A 39 17.44 -24.20 22.51
C LYS A 39 16.59 -25.37 22.02
N LEU A 40 15.58 -25.09 21.19
CA LEU A 40 14.66 -26.09 20.63
C LEU A 40 15.33 -26.99 19.58
N THR A 41 16.38 -26.53 18.89
CA THR A 41 17.15 -27.33 17.92
C THR A 41 17.74 -28.59 18.56
N LYS A 42 18.08 -28.56 19.85
CA LYS A 42 18.54 -29.75 20.58
C LYS A 42 17.49 -30.87 20.65
N VAL A 43 16.21 -30.52 20.55
CA VAL A 43 15.08 -31.45 20.67
C VAL A 43 14.48 -31.78 19.32
N TYR A 44 14.30 -30.77 18.46
CA TYR A 44 13.54 -30.86 17.21
C TYR A 44 14.43 -30.73 15.95
N GLY A 45 15.74 -30.59 16.12
CA GLY A 45 16.69 -30.45 15.02
C GLY A 45 16.51 -29.17 14.20
N ASN A 46 17.12 -29.16 13.01
CA ASN A 46 17.15 -27.97 12.14
C ASN A 46 15.77 -27.57 11.56
N ALA A 47 14.75 -28.40 11.72
CA ALA A 47 13.38 -28.08 11.31
C ALA A 47 12.83 -26.81 12.01
N VAL A 48 13.34 -26.50 13.21
CA VAL A 48 12.97 -25.30 13.97
C VAL A 48 13.41 -24.02 13.26
N PHE A 49 14.60 -24.00 12.67
CA PHE A 49 15.08 -22.83 11.90
C PHE A 49 14.27 -22.61 10.63
N PHE A 50 13.84 -23.70 9.99
CA PHE A 50 12.95 -23.61 8.84
C PHE A 50 11.58 -23.04 9.23
N ALA A 51 11.03 -23.46 10.38
CA ALA A 51 9.79 -22.88 10.93
C ALA A 51 9.95 -21.39 11.24
N LEU A 52 11.07 -21.02 11.87
CA LEU A 52 11.43 -19.65 12.22
C LEU A 52 11.45 -18.79 10.95
N PHE A 53 12.19 -19.22 9.93
CA PHE A 53 12.30 -18.51 8.66
C PHE A 53 10.94 -18.29 7.98
N LEU A 54 10.11 -19.33 7.87
CA LEU A 54 8.79 -19.21 7.26
C LEU A 54 7.84 -18.30 8.07
N GLY A 55 7.93 -18.32 9.40
CA GLY A 55 7.15 -17.40 10.25
C GLY A 55 7.62 -15.95 10.14
N PHE A 56 8.92 -15.70 9.98
CA PHE A 56 9.42 -14.35 9.73
C PHE A 56 9.09 -13.82 8.33
N LEU A 57 8.85 -14.70 7.36
CA LEU A 57 8.29 -14.30 6.06
C LEU A 57 6.80 -13.96 6.14
N SER A 58 6.02 -14.65 6.99
CA SER A 58 4.57 -14.43 7.08
C SER A 58 4.20 -13.11 7.75
N GLY A 59 5.02 -12.59 8.68
CA GLY A 59 4.79 -11.29 9.33
C GLY A 59 4.74 -10.12 8.34
N PRO A 60 5.79 -9.89 7.52
CA PRO A 60 5.79 -8.87 6.47
C PRO A 60 4.70 -9.07 5.43
N LEU A 61 4.43 -10.31 4.99
CA LEU A 61 3.33 -10.61 4.07
C LEU A 61 1.97 -10.20 4.65
N SER A 62 1.73 -10.49 5.93
CA SER A 62 0.51 -10.08 6.61
C SER A 62 0.40 -8.55 6.72
N THR A 63 1.51 -7.89 7.07
CA THR A 63 1.58 -6.43 7.23
C THR A 63 1.39 -5.68 5.92
N LEU A 64 1.90 -6.21 4.82
CA LEU A 64 1.91 -5.54 3.51
C LEU A 64 0.67 -5.83 2.66
N TYR A 65 0.03 -6.99 2.86
CA TYR A 65 -1.07 -7.43 2.00
C TYR A 65 -2.37 -7.66 2.76
N LEU A 66 -2.34 -8.44 3.86
CA LEU A 66 -3.58 -8.74 4.61
C LEU A 66 -4.12 -7.53 5.34
N SER A 67 -3.26 -6.74 5.97
CA SER A 67 -3.65 -5.60 6.81
C SER A 67 -4.54 -4.59 6.07
N HIS A 68 -4.20 -4.28 4.82
CA HIS A 68 -4.93 -3.35 3.97
C HIS A 68 -6.35 -3.86 3.68
N SER A 69 -6.44 -5.15 3.36
CA SER A 69 -7.70 -5.81 3.04
C SER A 69 -8.57 -5.95 4.29
N PHE A 70 -7.98 -6.37 5.42
CA PHE A 70 -8.68 -6.49 6.70
C PHE A 70 -9.15 -5.15 7.24
N GLY A 71 -8.30 -4.10 7.18
CA GLY A 71 -8.69 -2.75 7.57
C GLY A 71 -9.90 -2.28 6.75
N TYR A 72 -9.87 -2.50 5.43
CA TYR A 72 -10.98 -2.18 4.53
C TYR A 72 -12.27 -2.98 4.86
N PHE A 73 -12.19 -4.28 5.10
CA PHE A 73 -13.38 -5.06 5.47
C PHE A 73 -13.94 -4.71 6.86
N LEU A 74 -13.08 -4.28 7.78
CA LEU A 74 -13.47 -3.86 9.13
C LEU A 74 -13.99 -2.41 9.17
N GLY A 75 -14.02 -1.70 8.04
CA GLY A 75 -14.41 -0.28 8.02
C GLY A 75 -13.37 0.64 8.69
N LEU A 76 -12.19 0.13 9.03
CA LEU A 76 -11.12 0.87 9.65
C LEU A 76 -10.34 1.60 8.53
N HIS A 77 -10.21 2.92 8.67
CA HIS A 77 -9.63 3.85 7.67
C HIS A 77 -10.57 4.32 6.57
N TYR A 78 -11.88 4.31 6.82
CA TYR A 78 -12.82 5.05 6.00
C TYR A 78 -13.22 6.34 6.68
N GLN A 79 -12.95 7.44 6.00
CA GLN A 79 -13.68 8.66 6.27
C GLN A 79 -14.72 8.84 5.18
N ASN A 80 -15.99 8.68 5.55
CA ASN A 80 -17.10 9.12 4.72
C ASN A 80 -17.10 10.65 4.74
N SER A 81 -16.56 11.26 3.68
CA SER A 81 -16.58 12.70 3.50
C SER A 81 -17.66 13.05 2.49
N THR A 82 -18.45 14.08 2.78
CA THR A 82 -19.45 14.59 1.84
C THR A 82 -18.80 15.05 0.53
N GLY A 83 -17.60 15.62 0.59
CA GLY A 83 -16.83 15.99 -0.59
C GLY A 83 -15.32 16.10 -0.35
N PRO A 84 -14.54 16.36 -1.42
CA PRO A 84 -13.08 16.51 -1.35
C PRO A 84 -12.62 17.72 -0.55
N ASP A 85 -13.52 18.69 -0.34
CA ASP A 85 -13.25 19.98 0.29
C ASP A 85 -13.37 19.92 1.83
N THR A 86 -14.01 18.87 2.37
CA THR A 86 -14.35 18.71 3.80
C THR A 86 -13.53 17.63 4.51
N LEU A 87 -12.50 17.11 3.85
CA LEU A 87 -11.65 16.06 4.39
C LEU A 87 -10.87 16.60 5.61
N SER A 88 -10.92 15.92 6.75
CA SER A 88 -10.04 16.22 7.89
C SER A 88 -8.81 15.32 7.88
N GLU A 89 -7.65 15.85 8.29
CA GLU A 89 -6.42 15.05 8.42
C GLU A 89 -6.53 14.10 9.61
N PHE A 90 -7.03 12.88 9.37
CA PHE A 90 -6.89 11.80 10.33
C PHE A 90 -5.64 10.99 10.03
N PRO A 91 -4.66 10.91 10.95
CA PRO A 91 -3.48 10.09 10.75
C PRO A 91 -3.89 8.62 10.63
N GLY A 92 -3.48 7.97 9.53
CA GLY A 92 -3.77 6.56 9.24
C GLY A 92 -4.85 6.32 8.18
N VAL A 93 -5.69 7.31 7.86
CA VAL A 93 -6.70 7.18 6.80
C VAL A 93 -6.03 7.29 5.43
N ARG A 94 -5.98 6.18 4.70
CA ARG A 94 -5.43 6.13 3.33
C ARG A 94 -6.49 6.19 2.25
N ILE A 95 -7.71 5.71 2.50
CA ILE A 95 -8.77 5.65 1.50
C ILE A 95 -9.89 6.60 1.90
N PHE A 96 -10.30 7.45 0.96
CA PHE A 96 -11.38 8.40 1.14
C PHE A 96 -12.55 8.05 0.22
N ARG A 97 -13.77 8.11 0.75
CA ARG A 97 -15.00 7.95 -0.02
C ARG A 97 -15.74 9.27 -0.06
N PHE A 98 -16.12 9.67 -1.27
CA PHE A 98 -16.87 10.88 -1.57
C PHE A 98 -18.25 10.50 -2.09
N SER A 99 -19.28 11.17 -1.58
CA SER A 99 -20.63 11.09 -2.13
C SER A 99 -20.90 12.17 -3.18
N ASN A 100 -20.20 13.31 -3.09
CA ASN A 100 -20.47 14.49 -3.90
C ASN A 100 -19.17 15.08 -4.46
N ALA A 101 -18.60 14.43 -5.49
CA ALA A 101 -17.32 14.84 -6.07
C ALA A 101 -17.25 14.71 -7.60
N ARG A 102 -16.52 15.62 -8.23
CA ARG A 102 -16.27 15.66 -9.68
C ARG A 102 -14.83 16.10 -9.98
N PHE A 103 -14.33 15.72 -11.14
CA PHE A 103 -13.09 16.26 -11.69
C PHE A 103 -13.35 17.51 -12.52
N LEU A 104 -12.42 18.47 -12.48
CA LEU A 104 -12.45 19.64 -13.36
C LEU A 104 -11.47 19.48 -14.51
N TYR A 105 -11.87 18.73 -15.54
CA TYR A 105 -11.02 18.38 -16.68
C TYR A 105 -10.42 19.58 -17.43
N LYS A 106 -11.12 20.73 -17.44
CA LYS A 106 -10.64 21.98 -18.05
C LYS A 106 -9.29 22.45 -17.49
N TYR A 107 -8.97 22.06 -16.25
CA TYR A 107 -7.76 22.48 -15.54
C TYR A 107 -6.76 21.34 -15.33
N GLN A 108 -6.86 20.28 -16.15
CA GLN A 108 -5.89 19.20 -16.11
C GLN A 108 -4.49 19.70 -16.48
N ALA A 109 -3.48 19.20 -15.80
CA ALA A 109 -2.09 19.49 -16.11
C ALA A 109 -1.27 18.22 -16.18
N LYS A 110 -0.17 18.31 -16.91
CA LYS A 110 0.76 17.22 -17.13
C LYS A 110 2.18 17.71 -16.93
N LYS A 111 2.93 17.03 -16.06
CA LYS A 111 4.37 17.19 -15.93
C LYS A 111 5.09 15.98 -16.53
N THR A 112 6.11 16.23 -17.31
CA THR A 112 7.05 15.17 -17.72
C THR A 112 8.29 15.26 -16.85
N SER A 113 8.66 14.16 -16.20
CA SER A 113 9.91 14.09 -15.43
C SER A 113 10.66 12.81 -15.73
N VAL A 114 11.98 12.91 -15.72
CA VAL A 114 12.88 11.77 -15.93
C VAL A 114 13.39 11.33 -14.57
N VAL A 115 12.82 10.25 -14.04
CA VAL A 115 13.25 9.70 -12.76
C VAL A 115 14.64 9.07 -12.93
N ARG A 116 15.61 9.54 -12.16
CA ARG A 116 16.98 9.00 -12.20
C ARG A 116 16.96 7.50 -11.86
N PRO A 117 17.42 6.62 -12.77
CA PRO A 117 17.49 5.21 -12.46
C PRO A 117 18.52 4.95 -11.36
N LYS A 118 18.20 4.05 -10.43
CA LYS A 118 19.13 3.59 -9.39
C LYS A 118 20.18 2.59 -9.90
N ALA A 119 19.98 2.03 -11.10
CA ALA A 119 20.87 1.02 -11.68
C ALA A 119 21.65 1.59 -12.88
N PRO A 120 22.99 1.38 -12.94
CA PRO A 120 23.80 1.79 -14.09
C PRO A 120 23.39 1.00 -15.35
N GLY A 121 23.17 1.69 -16.47
CA GLY A 121 22.77 1.11 -17.76
C GLY A 121 21.26 1.02 -18.02
N ALA A 122 20.40 1.43 -17.09
CA ALA A 122 18.96 1.46 -17.31
C ALA A 122 18.55 2.64 -18.21
N ILE A 123 17.76 2.36 -19.25
CA ILE A 123 17.19 3.35 -20.16
C ILE A 123 16.29 4.31 -19.36
N GLN A 124 16.57 5.60 -19.45
CA GLN A 124 15.76 6.66 -18.84
C GLN A 124 14.46 6.81 -19.63
N LYS A 125 13.36 6.20 -19.15
CA LYS A 125 12.03 6.45 -19.70
C LYS A 125 11.42 7.69 -19.04
N PRO A 126 10.89 8.65 -19.82
CA PRO A 126 10.14 9.76 -19.24
C PRO A 126 8.87 9.22 -18.56
N LEU A 127 8.57 9.73 -17.38
CA LEU A 127 7.31 9.49 -16.69
C LEU A 127 6.43 10.73 -16.81
N TYR A 128 5.13 10.50 -16.99
CA TYR A 128 4.12 11.53 -17.15
C TYR A 128 3.24 11.58 -15.89
N PHE A 129 3.32 12.70 -15.17
CA PHE A 129 2.55 12.97 -13.97
C PHE A 129 1.37 13.85 -14.35
N HIS A 130 0.20 13.24 -14.49
CA HIS A 130 -1.04 13.94 -14.81
C HIS A 130 -1.82 14.22 -13.54
N VAL A 131 -2.34 15.44 -13.42
CA VAL A 131 -3.16 15.86 -12.29
C VAL A 131 -4.39 16.62 -12.76
N VAL A 132 -5.50 16.47 -12.04
CA VAL A 132 -6.74 17.21 -12.27
C VAL A 132 -7.33 17.64 -10.94
N PRO A 133 -7.94 18.85 -10.82
CA PRO A 133 -8.64 19.23 -9.61
C PRO A 133 -9.78 18.26 -9.30
N TRP A 134 -9.89 17.90 -8.01
CA TRP A 134 -10.96 17.06 -7.50
C TRP A 134 -11.73 17.83 -6.44
N VAL A 135 -12.96 18.23 -6.80
CA VAL A 135 -13.76 19.18 -6.03
C VAL A 135 -15.17 18.64 -5.81
N SER A 136 -15.93 19.26 -4.89
CA SER A 136 -17.35 18.96 -4.80
C SER A 136 -18.16 19.52 -5.98
N PHE A 137 -19.37 18.98 -6.21
CA PHE A 137 -20.26 19.57 -7.22
C PHE A 137 -20.71 20.99 -6.90
N ALA A 138 -20.64 21.40 -5.62
CA ALA A 138 -20.99 22.74 -5.18
C ALA A 138 -19.88 23.78 -5.41
N TRP A 139 -18.67 23.34 -5.77
CA TRP A 139 -17.52 24.22 -6.03
C TRP A 139 -17.79 25.19 -7.18
N LYS A 140 -17.41 26.46 -6.99
CA LYS A 140 -17.51 27.54 -7.98
C LYS A 140 -16.13 28.05 -8.38
N GLU A 141 -16.05 28.62 -9.58
CA GLU A 141 -14.80 29.20 -10.09
C GLU A 141 -14.35 30.35 -9.18
N GLY A 142 -13.15 30.22 -8.60
CA GLY A 142 -12.59 31.14 -7.60
C GLY A 142 -12.48 30.56 -6.20
N ASP A 143 -13.20 29.47 -5.90
CA ASP A 143 -13.06 28.74 -4.63
C ASP A 143 -11.70 28.00 -4.57
N PRO A 144 -11.07 27.91 -3.39
CA PRO A 144 -9.77 27.26 -3.25
C PRO A 144 -9.86 25.75 -3.53
N ILE A 145 -8.89 25.21 -4.25
CA ILE A 145 -8.80 23.78 -4.54
C ILE A 145 -7.87 23.14 -3.53
N GLN A 146 -8.43 22.28 -2.69
CA GLN A 146 -7.70 21.56 -1.66
C GLN A 146 -7.23 20.17 -2.12
N THR A 147 -7.99 19.52 -3.00
CA THR A 147 -7.78 18.13 -3.39
C THR A 147 -7.60 18.00 -4.90
N TRP A 148 -6.67 17.15 -5.29
CA TRP A 148 -6.25 16.87 -6.67
C TRP A 148 -6.24 15.37 -6.88
N ALA A 149 -6.66 14.93 -8.05
CA ALA A 149 -6.51 13.55 -8.49
C ALA A 149 -5.24 13.41 -9.33
N ALA A 150 -4.50 12.34 -9.09
CA ALA A 150 -3.34 11.94 -9.88
C ALA A 150 -3.70 10.76 -10.78
N CYS A 151 -3.17 10.71 -12.00
CA CYS A 151 -3.43 9.58 -12.88
C CYS A 151 -2.58 8.35 -12.47
N PRO A 152 -3.16 7.14 -12.45
CA PRO A 152 -2.40 5.91 -12.18
C PRO A 152 -1.40 5.56 -13.28
N ASN A 153 -1.60 6.04 -14.51
CA ASN A 153 -0.80 5.66 -15.66
C ASN A 153 0.33 6.67 -15.92
N LEU A 154 1.53 6.32 -15.44
CA LEU A 154 2.74 7.13 -15.61
C LEU A 154 3.44 6.91 -16.96
N ALA A 155 3.16 5.80 -17.63
CA ALA A 155 3.80 5.43 -18.89
C ALA A 155 3.17 6.15 -20.08
N ASP A 156 1.86 6.41 -19.99
CA ASP A 156 1.13 7.04 -21.09
C ASP A 156 1.14 8.56 -21.02
N SER A 157 1.25 9.14 -22.20
CA SER A 157 1.30 10.58 -22.38
C SER A 157 -0.07 11.25 -22.24
N ILE A 158 -1.14 10.47 -22.07
CA ILE A 158 -2.55 10.87 -21.94
C ILE A 158 -3.16 10.05 -20.80
N CYS A 159 -3.94 10.69 -19.93
CA CYS A 159 -4.75 10.01 -18.93
C CYS A 159 -6.22 10.02 -19.35
N ASP A 160 -6.85 8.84 -19.36
CA ASP A 160 -8.30 8.73 -19.51
C ASP A 160 -8.96 8.86 -18.14
N TRP A 161 -9.45 10.06 -17.85
CA TRP A 161 -10.11 10.37 -16.59
C TRP A 161 -11.57 9.92 -16.54
N ASP A 162 -12.19 9.57 -17.67
CA ASP A 162 -13.58 9.12 -17.72
C ASP A 162 -13.70 7.67 -17.20
N LEU A 163 -12.61 6.91 -17.26
CA LEU A 163 -12.50 5.57 -16.68
C LEU A 163 -12.21 5.58 -15.15
N GLN A 164 -11.97 6.75 -14.56
CA GLN A 164 -11.62 6.89 -13.15
C GLN A 164 -12.86 7.19 -12.30
N ASN A 165 -12.94 6.58 -11.12
CA ASN A 165 -14.04 6.79 -10.18
C ASN A 165 -13.81 8.06 -9.35
N THR A 166 -14.74 9.01 -9.37
CA THR A 166 -14.69 10.25 -8.58
C THR A 166 -15.15 10.06 -7.13
N GLY A 167 -15.67 8.88 -6.77
CA GLY A 167 -16.21 8.58 -5.45
C GLY A 167 -15.21 7.97 -4.49
N VAL A 168 -14.04 7.49 -4.94
CA VAL A 168 -13.05 6.86 -4.05
C VAL A 168 -11.62 7.20 -4.47
N GLY A 169 -10.81 7.64 -3.51
CA GLY A 169 -9.40 7.97 -3.74
C GLY A 169 -8.47 7.51 -2.62
N GLU A 170 -7.27 7.07 -2.98
CA GLU A 170 -6.19 6.74 -2.05
C GLU A 170 -5.21 7.90 -1.89
N SER A 171 -4.80 8.23 -0.66
CA SER A 171 -3.80 9.26 -0.39
C SER A 171 -2.42 8.90 -0.94
N LEU A 172 -1.85 9.78 -1.76
CA LEU A 172 -0.47 9.66 -2.22
C LEU A 172 0.55 10.32 -1.27
N SER A 173 0.13 10.81 -0.11
CA SER A 173 1.01 11.53 0.83
C SER A 173 2.25 10.75 1.28
N THR A 174 2.18 9.42 1.31
CA THR A 174 3.30 8.53 1.66
C THR A 174 4.06 7.99 0.44
N SER A 175 3.70 8.39 -0.77
CA SER A 175 4.35 7.92 -2.00
C SER A 175 5.69 8.59 -2.20
N ALA A 176 6.70 7.83 -2.61
CA ALA A 176 8.01 8.38 -3.00
C ALA A 176 7.91 9.31 -4.23
N LEU A 177 6.82 9.21 -5.00
CA LEU A 177 6.56 10.05 -6.17
C LEU A 177 5.78 11.33 -5.86
N PHE A 178 5.37 11.54 -4.60
CA PHE A 178 4.59 12.70 -4.18
C PHE A 178 5.18 14.05 -4.62
N PRO A 179 6.51 14.30 -4.52
CA PRO A 179 7.09 15.57 -4.96
C PRO A 179 6.83 15.90 -6.44
N TYR A 180 6.87 14.90 -7.32
CA TYR A 180 6.62 15.10 -8.76
C TYR A 180 5.16 15.44 -9.05
N TYR A 181 4.22 14.86 -8.30
CA TYR A 181 2.82 15.23 -8.40
C TYR A 181 2.55 16.64 -7.84
N LEU A 182 3.25 17.02 -6.76
CA LEU A 182 3.14 18.37 -6.20
C LEU A 182 3.61 19.43 -7.21
N GLU A 183 4.72 19.19 -7.90
CA GLU A 183 5.19 20.06 -8.99
C GLU A 183 4.14 20.20 -10.10
N ALA A 184 3.48 19.11 -10.49
CA ALA A 184 2.41 19.13 -11.50
C ALA A 184 1.19 19.96 -11.03
N VAL A 185 0.84 19.88 -9.75
CA VAL A 185 -0.24 20.68 -9.14
C VAL A 185 0.11 22.16 -9.11
N GLU A 186 1.32 22.51 -8.71
CA GLU A 186 1.79 23.90 -8.70
C GLU A 186 1.82 24.51 -10.11
N GLU A 187 2.23 23.73 -11.11
CA GLU A 187 2.21 24.16 -12.51
C GLU A 187 0.78 24.38 -13.02
N SER A 188 -0.16 23.47 -12.69
CA SER A 188 -1.58 23.68 -13.00
C SER A 188 -2.12 24.97 -12.38
N GLY A 189 -1.81 25.20 -11.10
CA GLY A 189 -2.21 26.41 -10.38
C GLY A 189 -1.73 27.70 -11.06
N LYS A 190 -0.49 27.70 -11.56
CA LYS A 190 0.10 28.84 -12.28
C LYS A 190 -0.53 29.04 -13.66
N ILE A 191 -0.66 27.98 -14.45
CA ILE A 191 -1.18 28.05 -15.83
C ILE A 191 -2.64 28.49 -15.85
N HIS A 192 -3.44 27.99 -14.91
CA HIS A 192 -4.88 28.22 -14.88
C HIS A 192 -5.33 29.29 -13.88
N HIS A 193 -4.38 30.00 -13.25
CA HIS A 193 -4.64 31.02 -12.22
C HIS A 193 -5.57 30.53 -11.08
N LEU A 194 -5.40 29.27 -10.67
CA LEU A 194 -6.22 28.65 -9.63
C LEU A 194 -5.66 28.93 -8.24
N ARG A 195 -6.54 29.09 -7.25
CA ARG A 195 -6.17 29.19 -5.83
C ARG A 195 -5.88 27.80 -5.28
N VAL A 196 -4.63 27.38 -5.36
CA VAL A 196 -4.16 26.11 -4.77
C VAL A 196 -3.94 26.30 -3.26
N SER A 197 -4.43 25.36 -2.46
CA SER A 197 -4.14 25.32 -1.02
C SER A 197 -2.63 25.22 -0.74
N ALA A 198 -2.16 25.81 0.37
CA ALA A 198 -0.75 25.74 0.78
C ALA A 198 -0.26 24.29 1.03
N LYS A 199 -1.18 23.38 1.32
CA LYS A 199 -0.92 21.94 1.43
C LYS A 199 -1.97 21.20 0.59
N PRO A 200 -1.77 21.08 -0.74
CA PRO A 200 -2.74 20.39 -1.58
C PRO A 200 -2.66 18.89 -1.30
N ARG A 201 -3.82 18.24 -1.33
CA ARG A 201 -3.95 16.80 -1.16
C ARG A 201 -4.01 16.17 -2.53
N ILE A 202 -3.22 15.12 -2.72
CA ILE A 202 -3.13 14.43 -3.99
C ILE A 202 -3.57 13.00 -3.74
N LEU A 203 -4.66 12.61 -4.40
CA LEU A 203 -5.29 11.32 -4.26
C LEU A 203 -5.21 10.56 -5.59
N LEU A 204 -5.05 9.25 -5.51
CA LEU A 204 -5.16 8.34 -6.65
C LEU A 204 -6.61 7.84 -6.74
N PRO A 205 -7.37 8.17 -7.80
CA PRO A 205 -8.72 7.64 -7.95
C PRO A 205 -8.67 6.13 -8.17
N LEU A 206 -9.57 5.40 -7.51
CA LEU A 206 -9.66 3.95 -7.59
C LEU A 206 -10.91 3.55 -8.38
N SER A 207 -10.75 3.12 -9.63
CA SER A 207 -11.87 2.67 -10.47
C SER A 207 -12.70 1.56 -9.80
N ASP A 208 -12.03 0.58 -9.18
CA ASP A 208 -12.65 -0.50 -8.41
C ASP A 208 -11.86 -0.77 -7.11
N PRO A 209 -12.22 -0.08 -6.01
CA PRO A 209 -11.53 -0.24 -4.74
C PRO A 209 -11.74 -1.64 -4.15
N GLU A 210 -12.93 -2.22 -4.32
CA GLU A 210 -13.25 -3.54 -3.80
C GLU A 210 -12.40 -4.61 -4.50
N ALA A 211 -12.31 -4.59 -5.83
CA ALA A 211 -11.46 -5.55 -6.55
C ALA A 211 -9.97 -5.36 -6.27
N ALA A 212 -9.48 -4.13 -6.12
CA ALA A 212 -8.08 -3.86 -5.79
C ALA A 212 -7.70 -4.42 -4.41
N LEU A 213 -8.56 -4.22 -3.41
CA LEU A 213 -8.35 -4.70 -2.05
C LEU A 213 -8.59 -6.19 -1.92
N VAL A 214 -9.62 -6.76 -2.57
CA VAL A 214 -9.84 -8.20 -2.63
C VAL A 214 -8.64 -8.90 -3.29
N ARG A 215 -8.09 -8.35 -4.37
CA ARG A 215 -6.90 -8.88 -5.02
C ARG A 215 -5.68 -8.84 -4.09
N THR A 216 -5.49 -7.74 -3.37
CA THR A 216 -4.41 -7.60 -2.38
C THR A 216 -4.57 -8.62 -1.25
N GLY A 217 -5.79 -8.84 -0.77
CA GLY A 217 -6.13 -9.84 0.23
C GLY A 217 -5.93 -11.27 -0.28
N LEU A 218 -6.27 -11.55 -1.53
CA LEU A 218 -6.01 -12.82 -2.20
C LEU A 218 -4.51 -13.11 -2.34
N TYR A 219 -3.68 -12.11 -2.68
CA TYR A 219 -2.22 -12.28 -2.69
C TYR A 219 -1.65 -12.56 -1.30
N GLY A 220 -2.15 -11.86 -0.29
CA GLY A 220 -1.79 -12.13 1.09
C GLY A 220 -2.17 -13.54 1.54
N MET A 221 -3.42 -13.95 1.30
CA MET A 221 -3.91 -15.28 1.66
C MET A 221 -3.19 -16.39 0.89
N SER A 222 -2.98 -16.22 -0.42
CA SER A 222 -2.26 -17.21 -1.23
C SER A 222 -0.80 -17.35 -0.78
N GLY A 223 -0.13 -16.25 -0.44
CA GLY A 223 1.20 -16.27 0.16
C GLY A 223 1.23 -17.03 1.48
N LEU A 224 0.26 -16.79 2.37
CA LEU A 224 0.16 -17.53 3.64
C LEU A 224 -0.12 -19.02 3.42
N ILE A 225 -1.00 -19.38 2.48
CA ILE A 225 -1.27 -20.78 2.13
C ILE A 225 0.00 -21.44 1.61
N MET A 226 0.75 -20.78 0.73
CA MET A 226 2.01 -21.29 0.20
C MET A 226 3.05 -21.48 1.31
N LEU A 227 3.20 -20.54 2.24
CA LEU A 227 4.11 -20.70 3.38
C LEU A 227 3.70 -21.87 4.29
N ASN A 228 2.40 -22.06 4.53
CA ASN A 228 1.90 -23.21 5.29
C ASN A 228 2.14 -24.52 4.54
N TYR A 229 1.95 -24.54 3.23
CA TYR A 229 2.23 -25.70 2.39
C TYR A 229 3.71 -26.08 2.44
N LEU A 230 4.61 -25.11 2.27
CA LEU A 230 6.06 -25.31 2.41
C LEU A 230 6.44 -25.87 3.78
N TRP A 231 5.80 -25.37 4.84
CA TRP A 231 5.98 -25.90 6.19
C TRP A 231 5.58 -27.38 6.29
N VAL A 232 4.38 -27.73 5.84
CA VAL A 232 3.87 -29.12 5.90
C VAL A 232 4.75 -30.07 5.10
N VAL A 233 5.13 -29.69 3.87
CA VAL A 233 6.04 -30.49 3.04
C VAL A 233 7.39 -30.65 3.72
N GLY A 234 7.95 -29.56 4.27
CA GLY A 234 9.22 -29.60 5.00
C GLY A 234 9.20 -30.57 6.19
N VAL A 235 8.11 -30.59 6.97
CA VAL A 235 7.93 -31.53 8.08
C VAL A 235 7.82 -32.98 7.58
N ILE A 236 7.08 -33.24 6.50
CA ILE A 236 6.93 -34.58 5.94
C ILE A 236 8.28 -35.11 5.44
N VAL A 237 9.04 -34.30 4.70
CA VAL A 237 10.37 -34.67 4.18
C VAL A 237 11.34 -34.93 5.33
N TRP A 238 11.36 -34.06 6.34
CA TRP A 238 12.19 -34.25 7.52
C TRP A 238 11.85 -35.54 8.27
N ARG A 239 10.56 -35.83 8.45
CA ARG A 239 10.10 -37.06 9.13
C ARG A 239 10.46 -38.32 8.35
N ARG A 240 10.40 -38.29 7.01
CA ARG A 240 10.83 -39.41 6.15
C ARG A 240 12.32 -39.68 6.30
N ARG A 241 13.17 -38.64 6.19
CA ARG A 241 14.63 -38.79 6.35
C ARG A 241 15.05 -39.34 7.70
N ASN A 242 14.43 -38.90 8.80
CA ASN A 242 14.73 -39.45 10.13
C ASN A 242 14.26 -40.90 10.31
N LYS A 243 13.25 -41.34 9.54
CA LYS A 243 12.79 -42.73 9.59
C LYS A 243 13.71 -43.65 8.79
N GLU A 244 14.26 -43.15 7.68
CA GLU A 244 15.28 -43.84 6.88
C GLU A 244 16.65 -43.90 7.57
N SER A 245 17.02 -42.92 8.40
CA SER A 245 18.28 -42.95 9.16
C SER A 245 18.29 -43.88 10.38
N ASN A 246 17.10 -44.27 10.85
CA ASN A 246 16.91 -45.10 12.05
C ASN A 246 16.50 -46.55 11.72
N SER A 247 16.43 -46.89 10.42
CA SER A 247 16.23 -48.24 9.89
C SER A 247 17.55 -48.79 9.36
#